data_AF-A0A0V1PWL5-F1
#
_entry.id   AF-A0A0V1PWL5-F1
#
_cell.length_a   1.000
_cell.length_b   1.000
_cell.length_c   1.000
_cell.angle_alpha   90.00
_cell.angle_beta   90.00
_cell.angle_gamma   90.00
#
_symmetry.space_group_name_H-M   'P 1'
#
loop_
_entity.id
_entity.type
_entity.pdbx_description
1 polymer ?
#
loop_
_entity_poly.entity_id
_entity_poly.type
_entity_poly.pdbx_seq_one_letter_code
_entity_poly.pdbx_strand_id
1 'polypeptide(L)'
;MKVTIRSSTEISYSVTIPDNSTVEDLRNSAKVACPPSGKIPEDFKLIYNGEKLTPNYKTLETFGIVPGAEDIVVILMSDGSDTPKSTSPISSPALQPAAAASGEASGAPAKKKTKKNRCSFKNCSAAPLRMVGNCSHCQGKFCAKHRLLEDHLCQGLQFCKDNAHEKNAMKLQNEKTITSKV
;
A
#
# COMPACT_ATOMS: atom_id res chain seq x y z
N MET A 1 24.85 -0.10 14.54
CA MET A 1 24.51 1.25 15.06
C MET A 1 23.41 1.25 16.15
N LYS A 2 23.47 2.16 17.13
CA LYS A 2 22.45 2.36 18.18
C LYS A 2 21.56 3.56 17.84
N VAL A 3 20.24 3.35 17.78
CA VAL A 3 19.25 4.39 17.44
C VAL A 3 18.29 4.57 18.60
N THR A 4 18.07 5.80 19.03
CA THR A 4 17.08 6.15 20.06
C THR A 4 15.78 6.57 19.40
N ILE A 5 14.71 5.82 19.63
CA ILE A 5 13.39 6.08 19.09
C ILE A 5 12.56 6.79 20.15
N ARG A 6 12.01 7.96 19.82
CA ARG A 6 11.09 8.73 20.68
C ARG A 6 9.69 8.68 20.08
N SER A 7 8.76 8.01 20.76
CA SER A 7 7.34 7.98 20.41
C SER A 7 6.65 9.28 20.84
N SER A 8 5.60 9.68 20.11
CA SER A 8 4.68 10.76 20.54
C SER A 8 4.01 10.50 21.89
N THR A 9 3.97 9.26 22.37
CA THR A 9 3.40 8.87 23.68
C THR A 9 4.41 8.99 24.83
N GLU A 10 5.43 9.83 24.69
CA GLU A 10 6.52 10.07 25.67
C GLU A 10 7.40 8.85 26.00
N ILE A 11 7.22 7.74 25.30
CA ILE A 11 8.06 6.54 25.45
C ILE A 11 9.29 6.69 24.56
N SER A 12 10.48 6.62 25.16
CA SER A 12 11.75 6.53 24.44
C SER A 12 12.45 5.20 24.70
N TYR A 13 12.90 4.53 23.64
CA TYR A 13 13.64 3.27 23.74
C TYR A 13 14.77 3.24 22.70
N SER A 14 15.85 2.53 23.00
CA SER A 14 16.98 2.38 22.10
C SER A 14 16.99 1.02 21.41
N VAL A 15 17.30 1.01 20.12
CA VAL A 15 17.35 -0.19 19.28
C VAL A 15 18.72 -0.30 18.63
N THR A 16 19.28 -1.50 18.62
CA THR A 16 20.53 -1.80 17.93
C THR A 16 20.24 -2.45 16.59
N ILE A 17 20.73 -1.86 15.51
CA ILE A 17 20.44 -2.26 14.13
C ILE A 17 21.77 -2.38 13.36
N PRO A 18 21.92 -3.32 12.42
CA PRO A 18 23.09 -3.40 11.55
C PRO A 18 23.24 -2.14 10.67
N ASP A 19 24.47 -1.87 10.25
CA ASP A 19 24.82 -0.60 9.60
C ASP A 19 24.30 -0.50 8.15
N ASN A 20 24.10 -1.64 7.48
CA ASN A 20 23.48 -1.73 6.13
C ASN A 20 21.96 -1.97 6.21
N SER A 21 21.28 -1.33 7.17
CA SER A 21 19.83 -1.46 7.34
C SER A 21 19.07 -0.47 6.46
N THR A 22 17.85 -0.86 6.10
CA THR A 22 16.90 -0.02 5.36
C THR A 22 15.94 0.67 6.33
N VAL A 23 15.21 1.67 5.83
CA VAL A 23 14.12 2.31 6.59
C VAL A 23 13.05 1.30 7.02
N GLU A 24 12.80 0.26 6.22
CA GLU A 24 11.89 -0.83 6.58
C GLU A 24 12.39 -1.67 7.76
N ASP A 25 13.69 -1.97 7.79
CA ASP A 25 14.30 -2.69 8.90
C ASP A 25 14.27 -1.88 10.20
N LEU A 26 14.50 -0.56 10.12
CA LEU A 26 14.31 0.36 11.24
C LEU A 26 12.85 0.41 11.70
N ARG A 27 11.89 0.38 10.78
CA ARG A 27 10.45 0.35 11.08
C ARG A 27 10.05 -0.94 11.80
N ASN A 28 10.54 -2.08 11.33
CA ASN A 28 10.29 -3.38 11.96
C ASN A 28 10.93 -3.46 13.34
N SER A 29 12.17 -2.99 13.47
CA SER A 29 12.90 -2.96 14.74
C SER A 29 12.23 -2.02 15.76
N ALA A 30 11.67 -0.89 15.31
CA ALA A 30 10.84 -0.02 16.15
C ALA A 30 9.60 -0.74 16.70
N LYS A 31 8.93 -1.54 15.85
CA LYS A 31 7.74 -2.29 16.24
C LYS A 31 8.05 -3.38 17.28
N VAL A 32 9.17 -4.08 17.12
CA VAL A 32 9.60 -5.18 18.01
C VAL A 32 10.13 -4.65 19.34
N ALA A 33 10.88 -3.54 19.33
CA ALA A 33 11.49 -2.98 20.53
C ALA A 33 10.54 -2.12 21.36
N CYS A 34 9.27 -2.02 20.97
CA CYS A 34 8.27 -1.30 21.74
C CYS A 34 8.04 -1.97 23.11
N PRO A 35 8.11 -1.22 24.22
CA PRO A 35 7.71 -1.76 25.51
C PRO A 35 6.22 -2.13 25.53
N PRO A 36 5.81 -3.12 26.34
CA PRO A 36 4.44 -3.65 26.38
C PRO A 36 3.37 -2.62 26.79
N SER A 37 3.78 -1.45 27.26
CA SER A 37 2.91 -0.31 27.59
C SER A 37 2.54 0.56 26.38
N GLY A 38 3.24 0.43 25.24
CA GLY A 38 3.03 1.25 24.05
C GLY A 38 2.19 0.55 22.98
N LYS A 39 0.99 1.04 22.69
CA LYS A 39 0.28 0.68 21.46
C LYS A 39 0.87 1.47 20.30
N ILE A 40 1.74 0.84 19.50
CA ILE A 40 2.17 1.40 18.22
C ILE A 40 1.04 1.17 17.19
N PRO A 41 0.50 2.21 16.55
CA PRO A 41 -0.45 2.04 15.45
C PRO A 41 0.19 1.29 14.28
N GLU A 42 -0.58 0.56 13.47
CA GLU A 42 -0.02 -0.11 12.28
C GLU A 42 0.53 0.88 11.24
N ASP A 43 -0.05 2.09 11.20
CA ASP A 43 0.37 3.19 10.34
C ASP A 43 1.08 4.26 11.19
N PHE A 44 2.40 4.16 11.23
CA PHE A 44 3.26 5.12 11.92
C PHE A 44 4.36 5.56 10.97
N LYS A 45 4.81 6.79 11.19
CA LYS A 45 5.82 7.43 10.38
C LYS A 45 7.05 7.73 11.22
N LEU A 46 8.21 7.45 10.64
CA LEU A 46 9.52 7.77 11.21
C LEU A 46 10.05 9.09 10.62
N ILE A 47 10.57 9.93 11.50
CA ILE A 47 11.11 11.25 11.17
C ILE A 47 12.51 11.34 11.75
N TYR A 48 13.47 11.72 10.92
CA TYR A 48 14.86 11.95 11.30
C TYR A 48 15.31 13.31 10.77
N ASN A 49 15.91 14.16 11.61
CA ASN A 49 16.33 15.53 11.26
C ASN A 49 15.24 16.39 10.57
N GLY A 50 13.98 16.18 10.93
CA GLY A 50 12.83 16.87 10.32
C GLY A 50 12.38 16.30 8.97
N GLU A 51 13.14 15.37 8.38
CA GLU A 51 12.81 14.69 7.14
C GLU A 51 12.04 13.39 7.39
N LYS A 52 11.03 13.14 6.55
CA LYS A 52 10.27 11.90 6.57
C LYS A 52 11.17 10.79 6.01
N LEU A 53 11.37 9.70 6.75
CA LEU A 53 12.07 8.52 6.23
C LEU A 53 11.17 7.80 5.22
N THR A 54 11.06 8.37 4.02
CA THR A 54 10.31 7.84 2.88
C THR A 54 11.16 8.04 1.63
N PRO A 55 11.33 7.03 0.77
CA PRO A 55 10.64 5.73 0.73
C PRO A 55 11.32 4.61 1.54
N ASN A 56 10.53 3.64 2.01
CA ASN A 56 10.94 2.58 2.96
C ASN A 56 12.08 1.65 2.47
N TYR A 57 12.26 1.55 1.15
CA TYR A 57 13.27 0.68 0.53
C TYR A 57 14.68 1.28 0.51
N LYS A 58 14.84 2.56 0.88
CA LYS A 58 16.11 3.27 0.82
C LYS A 58 16.92 3.03 2.10
N THR A 59 18.24 3.04 2.00
CA THR A 59 19.15 2.81 3.13
C THR A 59 19.11 3.96 4.12
N LEU A 60 19.34 3.66 5.40
CA LEU A 60 19.41 4.68 6.45
C LEU A 60 20.51 5.73 6.18
N GLU A 61 21.63 5.29 5.61
CA GLU A 61 22.75 6.14 5.18
C GLU A 61 22.31 7.29 4.27
N THR A 62 21.34 7.03 3.39
CA THR A 62 20.87 8.05 2.46
C THR A 62 20.14 9.20 3.14
N PHE A 63 19.59 8.97 4.33
CA PHE A 63 18.92 9.98 5.15
C PHE A 63 19.88 10.62 6.18
N GLY A 64 21.19 10.40 6.02
CA GLY A 64 22.21 10.95 6.93
C GLY A 64 22.34 10.18 8.24
N ILE A 65 21.76 8.97 8.33
CA ILE A 65 21.94 8.08 9.47
C ILE A 65 23.22 7.27 9.23
N VAL A 66 24.34 7.80 9.68
CA VAL A 66 25.68 7.22 9.48
C VAL A 66 26.10 6.44 10.73
N PRO A 67 26.69 5.23 10.59
CA PRO A 67 27.27 4.50 11.71
C PRO A 67 28.49 5.25 12.25
N GLY A 68 28.34 5.91 13.39
CA GLY A 68 29.40 6.70 14.04
C GLY A 68 28.95 8.05 14.59
N ALA A 69 27.73 8.50 14.27
CA ALA A 69 27.12 9.63 14.95
C ALA A 69 26.65 9.18 16.35
N GLU A 70 27.15 9.84 17.40
CA GLU A 70 26.60 9.69 18.74
C GLU A 70 25.22 10.40 18.77
N ASP A 71 24.22 9.76 19.38
CA ASP A 71 22.84 10.26 19.55
C ASP A 71 21.94 10.37 18.29
N ILE A 72 21.78 9.27 17.55
CA ILE A 72 20.79 9.17 16.47
C ILE A 72 19.37 9.11 17.07
N VAL A 73 18.63 10.21 17.00
CA VAL A 73 17.24 10.31 17.51
C VAL A 73 16.23 10.26 16.37
N VAL A 74 15.38 9.24 16.36
CA VAL A 74 14.29 9.09 15.40
C VAL A 74 12.95 9.28 16.11
N ILE A 75 12.08 10.12 15.55
CA ILE A 75 10.75 10.39 16.10
C ILE A 75 9.74 9.47 15.42
N LEU A 76 9.00 8.72 16.22
CA LEU A 76 7.86 7.90 15.81
C LEU A 76 6.58 8.69 16.07
N MET A 77 5.86 9.01 14.99
CA MET A 77 4.53 9.63 15.08
C MET A 77 3.46 8.64 14.58
N SER A 78 2.41 8.49 15.37
CA SER A 78 1.16 7.84 14.96
C SER A 78 0.55 8.63 13.81
N ASP A 79 0.12 7.97 12.73
CA ASP A 79 -0.69 8.65 11.70
C ASP A 79 -2.09 8.89 12.26
N GLY A 80 -2.23 9.94 13.07
CA GLY A 80 -3.50 10.47 13.54
C GLY A 80 -4.19 11.22 12.40
N SER A 81 -4.58 10.51 11.35
CA SER A 81 -5.46 11.06 10.33
C SER A 81 -6.92 10.85 10.76
N ASP A 82 -7.62 11.97 10.98
CA ASP A 82 -9.08 12.14 10.94
C ASP A 82 -9.67 11.47 9.68
N THR A 83 -9.76 10.14 9.72
CA THR A 83 -10.39 9.30 8.72
C THR A 83 -11.11 8.19 9.47
N PRO A 84 -12.44 8.03 9.30
CA PRO A 84 -13.18 6.99 9.99
C PRO A 84 -12.77 5.65 9.39
N LYS A 85 -11.89 4.93 10.08
CA LYS A 85 -11.61 3.52 9.78
C LYS A 85 -12.73 2.70 10.43
N SER A 86 -13.77 2.46 9.63
CA SER A 86 -14.87 1.54 9.95
C SER A 86 -14.29 0.22 10.45
N THR A 87 -14.43 0.00 11.74
CA THR A 87 -14.26 -1.28 12.41
C THR A 87 -15.28 -2.26 11.83
N SER A 88 -14.83 -3.28 11.11
CA SER A 88 -15.63 -4.48 10.86
C SER A 88 -15.11 -5.58 11.79
N PRO A 89 -15.87 -6.02 12.81
CA PRO A 89 -15.56 -7.23 13.52
C PRO A 89 -15.83 -8.45 12.62
N ILE A 90 -14.90 -9.39 12.70
CA ILE A 90 -15.05 -10.79 12.30
C ILE A 90 -16.33 -11.36 12.92
N SER A 91 -17.22 -11.88 12.09
CA SER A 91 -18.23 -12.87 12.48
C SER A 91 -18.62 -13.70 11.26
N SER A 92 -18.66 -15.01 11.48
CA SER A 92 -18.85 -16.12 10.56
C SER A 92 -20.06 -15.98 9.61
N PRO A 93 -20.01 -16.52 8.38
CA PRO A 93 -21.19 -16.58 7.53
C PRO A 93 -22.08 -17.76 7.95
N ALA A 94 -23.20 -17.46 8.61
CA ALA A 94 -24.37 -18.32 8.62
C ALA A 94 -25.28 -17.93 7.44
N LEU A 95 -25.69 -18.95 6.69
CA LEU A 95 -26.61 -18.84 5.56
C LEU A 95 -27.93 -18.18 5.96
N GLN A 96 -28.48 -17.32 5.09
CA GLN A 96 -29.85 -17.47 4.56
C GLN A 96 -30.20 -16.44 3.45
N PRO A 97 -31.15 -16.77 2.53
CA PRO A 97 -31.52 -15.99 1.35
C PRO A 97 -32.87 -15.24 1.50
N ALA A 98 -33.06 -14.09 0.83
CA ALA A 98 -34.36 -13.64 0.29
C ALA A 98 -34.30 -12.27 -0.44
N ALA A 99 -34.87 -12.27 -1.66
CA ALA A 99 -35.81 -11.31 -2.25
C ALA A 99 -35.61 -9.77 -2.23
N ALA A 100 -35.52 -9.25 -3.46
CA ALA A 100 -36.35 -8.18 -4.05
C ALA A 100 -36.22 -6.68 -3.66
N ALA A 101 -36.20 -5.87 -4.73
CA ALA A 101 -36.83 -4.56 -4.91
C ALA A 101 -36.04 -3.25 -4.57
N SER A 102 -35.71 -2.54 -5.66
CA SER A 102 -35.92 -1.10 -5.95
C SER A 102 -35.57 -0.01 -4.92
N GLY A 103 -34.86 1.03 -5.39
CA GLY A 103 -34.79 2.33 -4.72
C GLY A 103 -33.90 3.36 -5.44
N GLU A 104 -34.48 4.09 -6.37
CA GLU A 104 -33.96 5.35 -6.93
C GLU A 104 -34.23 6.54 -5.97
N ALA A 105 -33.29 7.48 -5.89
CA ALA A 105 -33.49 8.95 -5.80
C ALA A 105 -32.12 9.61 -5.50
N SER A 106 -31.52 10.39 -6.41
CA SER A 106 -31.85 11.77 -6.81
C SER A 106 -31.52 12.82 -5.75
N GLY A 107 -30.43 13.57 -6.01
CA GLY A 107 -30.10 14.83 -5.35
C GLY A 107 -28.99 15.55 -6.14
N ALA A 108 -29.29 16.71 -6.72
CA ALA A 108 -28.37 17.57 -7.47
C ALA A 108 -28.76 19.07 -7.26
N PRO A 109 -27.96 20.06 -7.68
CA PRO A 109 -26.64 20.42 -7.10
C PRO A 109 -26.44 21.95 -6.91
N ALA A 110 -25.49 22.36 -6.07
CA ALA A 110 -24.96 23.74 -6.06
C ALA A 110 -23.62 23.82 -6.82
N LYS A 111 -23.49 24.85 -7.67
CA LYS A 111 -22.49 25.02 -8.73
C LYS A 111 -21.09 25.40 -8.19
N LYS A 112 -20.11 24.52 -8.39
CA LYS A 112 -18.70 24.87 -8.70
C LYS A 112 -18.32 24.12 -9.97
N LYS A 113 -17.56 24.73 -10.88
CA LYS A 113 -17.06 24.10 -12.11
C LYS A 113 -16.05 23.00 -11.75
N THR A 114 -16.56 21.87 -11.27
CA THR A 114 -15.79 20.71 -10.86
C THR A 114 -15.48 19.90 -12.11
N LYS A 115 -14.19 19.69 -12.38
CA LYS A 115 -13.74 18.78 -13.44
C LYS A 115 -14.54 17.48 -13.32
N LYS A 116 -15.23 17.09 -14.40
CA LYS A 116 -16.15 15.96 -14.39
C LYS A 116 -15.34 14.70 -14.05
N ASN A 117 -15.44 14.23 -12.81
CA ASN A 117 -14.82 12.97 -12.38
C ASN A 117 -15.56 11.84 -13.11
N ARG A 118 -15.05 11.44 -14.27
CA ARG A 118 -15.62 10.41 -15.13
C ARG A 118 -14.60 9.30 -15.36
N CYS A 119 -15.10 8.14 -15.76
CA CYS A 119 -14.26 7.07 -16.28
C CYS A 119 -13.38 7.60 -17.41
N SER A 120 -12.11 7.20 -17.43
CA SER A 120 -11.14 7.59 -18.47
C SER A 120 -11.33 6.80 -19.77
N PHE A 121 -12.26 5.84 -19.77
CA PHE A 121 -12.59 5.03 -20.95
C PHE A 121 -13.46 5.81 -21.95
N LYS A 122 -13.10 5.75 -23.24
CA LYS A 122 -13.69 6.57 -24.32
C LYS A 122 -15.21 6.45 -24.43
N ASN A 123 -15.77 5.28 -24.14
CA ASN A 123 -17.20 4.99 -24.27
C ASN A 123 -17.92 4.88 -22.92
N CYS A 124 -17.37 5.46 -21.84
CA CYS A 124 -17.97 5.36 -20.52
C CYS A 124 -18.20 6.72 -19.86
N SER A 125 -19.46 7.03 -19.54
CA SER A 125 -19.83 8.22 -18.76
C SER A 125 -20.04 7.95 -17.26
N ALA A 126 -19.73 6.74 -16.78
CA ALA A 126 -19.94 6.39 -15.38
C ALA A 126 -18.94 7.09 -14.46
N ALA A 127 -19.32 7.27 -13.20
CA ALA A 127 -18.46 7.81 -12.16
C ALA A 127 -17.31 6.81 -11.84
N PRO A 128 -16.07 7.29 -11.66
CA PRO A 128 -14.95 6.45 -11.28
C PRO A 128 -15.09 5.99 -9.83
N LEU A 129 -14.69 4.75 -9.56
CA LEU A 129 -14.78 4.15 -8.23
C LEU A 129 -13.59 4.63 -7.37
N ARG A 130 -13.88 5.34 -6.28
CA ARG A 130 -12.82 5.86 -5.38
C ARG A 130 -11.99 4.74 -4.74
N MET A 131 -12.60 3.58 -4.49
CA MET A 131 -11.96 2.42 -3.87
C MET A 131 -10.89 1.75 -4.74
N VAL A 132 -10.97 1.88 -6.06
CA VAL A 132 -10.05 1.22 -7.01
C VAL A 132 -8.78 2.04 -7.21
N GLY A 133 -8.87 3.37 -7.06
CA GLY A 133 -7.75 4.27 -7.33
C GLY A 133 -7.47 4.43 -8.83
N ASN A 134 -6.22 4.77 -9.15
CA ASN A 134 -5.73 4.92 -10.52
C ASN A 134 -5.07 3.61 -10.97
N CYS A 135 -5.19 3.24 -12.24
CA CYS A 135 -4.48 2.08 -12.79
C CYS A 135 -2.96 2.30 -12.75
N SER A 136 -2.17 1.33 -12.30
CA SER A 136 -0.71 1.46 -12.18
C SER A 136 0.02 1.62 -13.52
N HIS A 137 -0.58 1.18 -14.64
CA HIS A 137 0.07 1.22 -15.95
C HIS A 137 -0.26 2.48 -16.74
N CYS A 138 -1.55 2.85 -16.80
CA CYS A 138 -2.02 4.00 -17.58
C CYS A 138 -2.43 5.21 -16.72
N GLN A 139 -2.38 5.08 -15.38
CA GLN A 139 -2.71 6.12 -14.39
C GLN A 139 -4.13 6.71 -14.52
N GLY A 140 -5.01 6.04 -15.29
CA GLY A 140 -6.40 6.42 -15.50
C GLY A 140 -7.31 6.03 -14.33
N LYS A 141 -8.41 6.78 -14.18
CA LYS A 141 -9.50 6.50 -13.24
C LYS A 141 -10.63 5.79 -13.95
N PHE A 142 -11.12 4.69 -13.37
CA PHE A 142 -12.13 3.84 -13.99
C PHE A 142 -13.33 3.57 -13.09
N CYS A 143 -14.48 3.27 -13.68
CA CYS A 143 -15.69 2.87 -12.97
C CYS A 143 -15.65 1.38 -12.60
N ALA A 144 -16.65 0.89 -11.86
CA ALA A 144 -16.73 -0.52 -11.46
C ALA A 144 -16.67 -1.50 -12.64
N LYS A 145 -17.20 -1.10 -13.80
CA LYS A 145 -17.21 -1.90 -15.04
C LYS A 145 -15.91 -1.85 -15.85
N HIS A 146 -15.03 -0.89 -15.58
CA HIS A 146 -13.79 -0.70 -16.33
C HIS A 146 -12.55 -0.83 -15.44
N ARG A 147 -12.69 -1.48 -14.29
CA ARG A 147 -11.63 -1.63 -13.28
C ARG A 147 -10.52 -2.56 -13.76
N LEU A 148 -10.86 -3.62 -14.49
CA LEU A 148 -9.88 -4.60 -14.96
C LEU A 148 -9.12 -4.03 -16.16
N LEU A 149 -7.88 -4.50 -16.37
CA LEU A 149 -7.04 -4.05 -17.48
C LEU A 149 -7.68 -4.38 -18.83
N GLU A 150 -8.42 -5.49 -18.89
CA GLU A 150 -9.16 -6.01 -20.02
C GLU A 150 -10.30 -5.08 -20.41
N ASP A 151 -11.09 -4.62 -19.43
CA ASP A 151 -12.26 -3.80 -19.67
C ASP A 151 -11.91 -2.41 -20.21
N HIS A 152 -10.85 -1.79 -19.69
CA HIS A 152 -10.43 -0.46 -20.12
C HIS A 152 -9.38 -0.46 -21.22
N LEU A 153 -9.04 -1.63 -21.78
CA LEU A 153 -8.05 -1.80 -22.84
C LEU A 153 -6.72 -1.14 -22.45
N CYS A 154 -6.18 -1.55 -21.30
CA CYS A 154 -4.98 -0.98 -20.74
C CYS A 154 -3.77 -1.21 -21.66
N GLN A 155 -2.98 -0.16 -21.90
CA GLN A 155 -1.73 -0.28 -22.66
C GLN A 155 -0.74 -1.26 -22.02
N GLY A 156 -0.77 -1.42 -20.68
CA GLY A 156 0.08 -2.37 -19.95
C GLY A 156 -0.39 -3.82 -19.99
N LEU A 157 -1.58 -4.12 -20.53
CA LEU A 157 -2.15 -5.47 -20.53
C LEU A 157 -1.25 -6.46 -21.30
N GLN A 158 -0.72 -6.02 -22.44
CA GLN A 158 0.12 -6.87 -23.28
C GLN A 158 1.42 -7.26 -22.56
N PHE A 159 2.11 -6.28 -21.96
CA PHE A 159 3.32 -6.52 -21.18
C PHE A 159 3.09 -7.49 -20.01
N CYS A 160 1.98 -7.33 -19.29
CA CYS A 160 1.62 -8.26 -18.21
C CYS A 160 1.38 -9.68 -18.72
N LYS A 161 0.75 -9.83 -19.90
CA LYS A 161 0.48 -11.12 -20.52
C LYS A 161 1.77 -11.81 -20.98
N ASP A 162 2.67 -11.07 -21.62
CA ASP A 162 3.94 -11.60 -22.11
C ASP A 162 4.84 -12.05 -20.96
N ASN A 163 4.96 -11.25 -19.90
CA ASN A 163 5.71 -11.60 -18.68
C ASN A 163 5.12 -12.86 -17.99
N ALA A 164 3.79 -12.97 -17.91
CA ALA A 164 3.15 -14.16 -17.36
C ALA A 164 3.42 -15.40 -18.24
N HIS A 165 3.39 -15.24 -19.57
CA HIS A 165 3.66 -16.30 -20.51
C HIS A 165 5.12 -16.77 -20.44
N GLU A 166 6.08 -15.85 -20.37
CA GLU A 166 7.51 -16.14 -20.22
C GLU A 166 7.79 -16.93 -18.93
N LYS A 167 7.22 -16.51 -17.80
CA LYS A 167 7.36 -17.23 -16.53
C LYS A 167 6.79 -18.64 -16.57
N ASN A 168 5.61 -18.80 -17.19
CA ASN A 168 5.01 -20.12 -17.37
C ASN A 168 5.83 -20.99 -18.30
N ALA A 169 6.35 -20.43 -19.40
CA ALA A 169 7.21 -21.14 -20.34
C ALA A 169 8.51 -21.60 -19.66
N MET A 170 9.15 -20.72 -18.87
CA MET A 170 10.36 -21.07 -18.12
C MET A 170 10.09 -22.17 -17.10
N LYS A 171 8.96 -22.09 -16.38
CA LYS A 171 8.56 -23.14 -15.43
C LYS A 171 8.32 -24.48 -16.12
N LEU A 172 7.59 -24.49 -17.24
CA LEU A 172 7.36 -25.67 -18.07
C LEU A 172 8.68 -26.28 -18.60
N GLN A 173 9.62 -25.42 -19.01
CA GLN A 173 10.93 -25.87 -19.48
C GLN A 173 11.79 -26.49 -18.38
N ASN A 174 11.66 -26.00 -17.14
CA ASN A 174 12.37 -26.54 -15.97
C ASN A 174 11.77 -27.86 -15.50
N GLU A 175 10.45 -28.01 -15.62
CA GLU A 175 9.71 -29.20 -15.22
C GLU A 175 9.63 -30.27 -16.33
N LYS A 176 10.21 -30.01 -17.52
CA LYS A 176 10.17 -30.96 -18.63
C LYS A 176 10.98 -32.22 -18.26
N THR A 177 10.31 -33.37 -18.30
CA THR A 177 10.98 -34.66 -18.13
C THR A 177 11.80 -34.98 -19.38
N ILE A 178 13.09 -35.28 -19.20
CA ILE A 178 13.95 -35.77 -20.29
C ILE A 178 13.71 -37.27 -20.42
N THR A 179 12.95 -37.70 -21.43
CA THR A 179 12.90 -39.13 -21.80
C THR A 179 14.22 -39.48 -22.47
N SER A 180 15.10 -40.16 -21.73
CA SER A 180 16.26 -40.82 -22.29
C SER A 180 15.77 -41.91 -23.25
N LYS A 181 16.08 -41.76 -24.54
CA LYS A 181 15.75 -42.76 -25.55
C LYS A 181 16.68 -43.96 -25.36
N VAL A 182 16.11 -45.13 -25.06
CA VAL A 182 16.80 -46.44 -25.01
C VAL A 182 16.89 -47.02 -26.41
#